data_AF-A0A9D6J3T6-F1
#
_entry.id   AF-A0A9D6J3T6-F1
#
_cell.length_a   1.000
_cell.length_b   1.000
_cell.length_c   1.000
_cell.angle_alpha   90.00
_cell.angle_beta   90.00
_cell.angle_gamma   90.00
#
_symmetry.space_group_name_H-M   'P 1'
#
loop_
_entity.id
_entity.type
_entity.pdbx_description
1 polymer ?
#
loop_
_entity_poly.entity_id
_entity_poly.type
_entity_poly.pdbx_seq_one_letter_code
_entity_poly.pdbx_strand_id
1 'polypeptide(L)' 'MALFAPGNDKRQAKLAKARARLLAEIQANAEETRSWTGRAKLSDRVMAAITKVPREDFMQPGDQVAAYVNRPQAIGFGQ' A
#
# COMPACT_ATOMS: atom_id res chain seq x y z
N MET A 1 -29.99 -5.57 11.97
CA MET A 1 -29.17 -5.73 13.19
C MET A 1 -27.71 -5.58 12.77
N ALA A 2 -27.18 -4.36 12.81
CA ALA A 2 -25.83 -4.05 12.34
C ALA A 2 -24.83 -4.27 13.47
N LEU A 3 -23.90 -5.22 13.30
CA LEU A 3 -22.71 -5.31 14.16
C LEU A 3 -21.76 -4.17 13.79
N PHE A 4 -21.89 -3.04 14.47
CA PHE A 4 -20.80 -2.06 14.55
C PHE A 4 -19.70 -2.65 15.43
N ALA A 5 -18.64 -3.18 14.80
CA ALA A 5 -17.41 -3.54 15.48
C ALA A 5 -16.52 -2.28 15.60
N PRO A 6 -16.37 -1.66 16.78
CA PRO A 6 -15.61 -0.41 16.97
C PRO A 6 -14.10 -0.53 16.65
N GLY A 7 -13.61 -1.74 16.37
CA GLY A 7 -12.23 -1.99 15.93
C GLY A 7 -11.97 -1.69 14.45
N ASN A 8 -13.01 -1.61 13.61
CA ASN A 8 -12.83 -1.45 12.15
C ASN A 8 -12.27 -0.05 11.82
N ASP A 9 -12.81 1.01 12.42
CA ASP A 9 -12.45 2.40 12.08
C ASP A 9 -10.99 2.73 12.40
N LYS A 10 -10.50 2.31 13.58
CA LYS A 10 -9.09 2.52 13.97
C LYS A 10 -8.12 1.75 13.06
N ARG A 11 -8.50 0.52 12.67
CA ARG A 11 -7.71 -0.30 11.73
C ARG A 11 -7.66 0.35 10.36
N GLN A 12 -8.82 0.80 9.84
CA GLN A 12 -8.89 1.46 8.55
C GLN A 12 -8.10 2.77 8.53
N ALA A 13 -8.16 3.57 9.60
CA ALA A 13 -7.32 4.77 9.74
C ALA A 13 -5.82 4.44 9.72
N LYS A 14 -5.41 3.35 10.40
CA LYS A 14 -4.01 2.89 10.38
C LYS A 14 -3.58 2.43 8.99
N LEU A 15 -4.42 1.69 8.28
CA LEU A 15 -4.16 1.25 6.90
C LEU A 15 -4.09 2.45 5.95
N ALA A 16 -4.99 3.43 6.07
CA ALA A 16 -4.95 4.66 5.30
C ALA A 16 -3.64 5.44 5.52
N LYS A 17 -3.19 5.55 6.78
CA LYS A 17 -1.90 6.17 7.12
C LYS A 17 -0.71 5.40 6.51
N ALA A 18 -0.75 4.07 6.56
CA ALA A 18 0.29 3.23 5.96
C ALA A 18 0.32 3.35 4.43
N ARG A 19 -0.86 3.40 3.78
CA ARG A 19 -0.99 3.65 2.33
C ARG A 19 -0.41 5.00 1.93
N ALA A 20 -0.73 6.06 2.66
CA ALA A 20 -0.19 7.40 2.41
C ALA A 20 1.35 7.42 2.52
N ARG A 21 1.91 6.74 3.53
CA ARG A 21 3.35 6.58 3.67
C ARG A 21 3.98 5.83 2.49
N LEU A 22 3.39 4.72 2.05
CA LEU A 22 3.89 3.97 0.89
C LEU A 22 3.92 4.84 -0.38
N LEU A 23 2.89 5.66 -0.62
CA LEU A 23 2.86 6.55 -1.79
C LEU A 23 3.99 7.57 -1.76
N ALA A 24 4.31 8.12 -0.59
CA ALA A 24 5.46 9.02 -0.43
C ALA A 24 6.80 8.28 -0.67
N GLU A 25 6.95 7.05 -0.16
CA GLU A 25 8.14 6.22 -0.40
C GLU A 25 8.30 5.90 -1.90
N ILE A 26 7.22 5.58 -2.61
CA ILE A 26 7.25 5.34 -4.07
C ILE A 26 7.73 6.58 -4.83
N GLN A 27 7.23 7.77 -4.46
CA GLN A 27 7.66 9.03 -5.08
C GLN A 27 9.14 9.32 -4.82
N ALA A 28 9.59 9.14 -3.58
CA ALA A 28 11.00 9.31 -3.21
C ALA A 28 11.91 8.35 -3.99
N ASN A 29 11.53 7.07 -4.09
CA ASN A 29 12.30 6.07 -4.83
C ASN A 29 12.38 6.41 -6.34
N ALA A 30 11.31 6.93 -6.94
CA ALA A 30 11.33 7.34 -8.36
C ALA A 30 12.32 8.49 -8.60
N GLU A 31 12.36 9.48 -7.70
CA GLU A 31 13.31 10.59 -7.78
C GLU A 31 14.75 10.11 -7.58
N GLU A 32 15.00 9.29 -6.54
CA GLU A 32 16.32 8.74 -6.22
C GLU A 32 16.89 7.91 -7.37
N THR A 33 16.02 7.14 -8.03
CA THR A 33 16.41 6.23 -9.13
C THR A 33 16.28 6.87 -10.52
N ARG A 34 16.04 8.20 -10.62
CA ARG A 34 15.81 8.89 -11.90
C ARG A 34 16.92 8.66 -12.92
N SER A 35 18.17 8.58 -12.46
CA SER A 35 19.35 8.39 -13.30
C SER A 35 19.44 6.98 -13.88
N TRP A 36 18.79 6.00 -13.24
CA TRP A 36 18.79 4.59 -13.66
C TRP A 36 17.57 4.27 -14.52
N THR A 37 16.41 4.87 -14.19
CA THR A 37 15.12 4.54 -14.83
C THR A 37 14.72 5.53 -15.92
N GLY A 38 15.38 6.70 -16.00
CA GLY A 38 15.00 7.83 -16.83
C GLY A 38 13.69 8.51 -16.38
N ARG A 39 13.14 8.14 -15.21
CA ARG A 39 11.84 8.59 -14.73
C ARG A 39 11.92 9.02 -13.27
N ALA A 40 11.94 10.33 -13.06
CA ALA A 40 11.89 10.95 -11.74
C ALA A 40 10.53 10.81 -11.03
N LYS A 41 9.47 10.49 -11.78
CA LYS A 41 8.12 10.32 -11.25
C LYS A 41 7.32 9.28 -12.03
N LEU A 42 6.40 8.61 -11.35
CA LEU A 42 5.32 7.86 -11.98
C LEU A 42 4.21 8.82 -12.43
N SER A 43 3.36 8.39 -13.38
CA SER A 43 2.24 9.22 -13.82
C SER A 43 1.16 9.34 -12.75
N ASP A 44 0.42 10.44 -12.76
CA ASP A 44 -0.67 10.68 -11.80
C ASP A 44 -1.73 9.58 -11.87
N ARG A 45 -1.98 9.03 -13.07
CA ARG A 45 -2.89 7.90 -13.28
C ARG A 45 -2.44 6.65 -12.52
N VAL A 46 -1.13 6.36 -12.50
CA VAL A 46 -0.58 5.21 -11.76
C VAL A 46 -0.70 5.45 -10.25
N MET A 47 -0.34 6.65 -9.78
CA MET A 47 -0.47 7.01 -8.36
C MET A 47 -1.93 6.93 -7.88
N ALA A 48 -2.88 7.38 -8.71
CA ALA A 48 -4.31 7.27 -8.43
C ALA A 48 -4.79 5.81 -8.38
N ALA A 49 -4.30 4.95 -9.29
CA ALA A 49 -4.64 3.53 -9.29
C ALA A 49 -4.16 2.82 -8.01
N ILE A 50 -2.91 3.06 -7.61
CA ILE A 50 -2.34 2.50 -6.36
C ILE A 50 -3.14 2.97 -5.15
N THR A 51 -3.60 4.23 -5.14
CA THR A 51 -4.41 4.78 -4.05
C THR A 51 -5.80 4.13 -3.99
N LYS A 52 -6.41 3.84 -5.15
CA LYS A 52 -7.79 3.35 -5.26
C LYS A 52 -7.93 1.87 -4.90
N VAL A 53 -6.93 1.04 -5.20
CA VAL A 53 -7.02 -0.41 -4.98
C VAL A 53 -6.71 -0.72 -3.50
N PRO A 54 -7.63 -1.34 -2.75
CA PRO A 54 -7.39 -1.75 -1.36
C PRO A 54 -6.50 -3.00 -1.32
N ARG A 55 -5.18 -2.81 -1.34
CA ARG A 55 -4.20 -3.91 -1.38
C ARG A 55 -4.37 -4.90 -0.22
N GLU A 56 -4.86 -4.45 0.94
CA GLU A 56 -5.15 -5.27 2.11
C GLU A 56 -6.18 -6.39 1.86
N ASP A 57 -7.08 -6.21 0.90
CA ASP A 57 -8.11 -7.21 0.58
C ASP A 57 -7.53 -8.42 -0.18
N PHE A 58 -6.31 -8.27 -0.71
CA PHE A 58 -5.58 -9.32 -1.43
C PHE A 58 -4.54 -10.04 -0.56
N MET A 59 -4.45 -9.71 0.72
CA MET A 59 -3.53 -10.35 1.67
C MET A 59 -4.19 -11.52 2.38
N GLN A 60 -3.41 -12.51 2.79
CA GLN A 60 -3.89 -13.60 3.62
C GLN A 60 -4.45 -13.06 4.97
N PRO A 61 -5.44 -13.74 5.57
CA PRO A 61 -5.95 -13.37 6.89
C PRO A 61 -4.83 -13.27 7.94
N GLY A 62 -4.67 -12.08 8.52
CA GLY A 62 -3.61 -11.80 9.52
C GLY A 62 -2.49 -10.90 8.98
N ASP A 63 -2.21 -10.97 7.68
CA ASP A 63 -1.07 -10.26 7.07
C ASP A 63 -1.41 -8.85 6.55
N GLN A 64 -2.67 -8.43 6.63
CA GLN A 64 -3.10 -7.11 6.16
C GLN A 64 -2.33 -5.95 6.80
N VAL A 65 -1.79 -6.15 8.00
CA VAL A 65 -0.97 -5.14 8.70
C VAL A 65 0.31 -4.80 7.95
N ALA A 66 0.81 -5.71 7.10
CA ALA A 66 1.99 -5.54 6.29
C ALA A 66 1.69 -5.10 4.84
N ALA A 67 0.41 -4.95 4.46
CA ALA A 67 -0.03 -4.69 3.09
C ALA A 67 0.66 -3.49 2.40
N TYR A 68 1.04 -2.48 3.20
CA TYR A 68 1.62 -1.22 2.72
C TYR A 68 3.09 -1.04 3.08
N VAL A 69 3.79 -2.10 3.49
CA VAL A 69 5.25 -2.04 3.67
C VAL A 69 5.90 -2.18 2.28
N ASN A 70 6.81 -1.26 1.94
CA ASN A 70 7.52 -1.25 0.66
C ASN A 70 8.59 -2.34 0.56
N ARG A 71 8.16 -3.61 0.59
CA ARG A 71 9.00 -4.81 0.47
C ARG A 71 8.17 -5.97 -0.10
N PRO A 72 8.82 -7.02 -0.62
CA PRO A 72 8.14 -8.26 -0.94
C PRO A 72 7.36 -8.81 0.26
N GLN A 73 6.17 -9.34 -0.02
CA GLN A 73 5.32 -10.04 0.94
C GLN A 73 5.08 -11.46 0.44
N ALA A 74 4.93 -12.40 1.37
CA ALA A 74 4.55 -13.75 1.03
C ALA A 74 3.15 -13.74 0.39
N ILE A 75 2.98 -14.48 -0.69
CA ILE A 75 1.68 -14.75 -1.30
C ILE A 75 1.20 -16.16 -0.96
N GLY A 76 2.07 -16.96 -0.33
CA GLY A 76 1.84 -18.37 -0.01
C GLY A 76 2.46 -19.28 -1.06
N PHE A 77 2.34 -20.59 -0.84
CA PHE A 77 2.85 -21.63 -1.75
C PHE A 77 4.35 -21.54 -2.07
N GLY A 78 5.15 -21.00 -1.14
CA GLY A 78 6.61 -20.88 -1.28
C GLY A 78 7.09 -19.60 -1.97
N GLN A 79 6.24 -18.59 -2.08
CA GLN A 79 6.57 -17.25 -2.58
C GLN A 79 6.26 -16.16 -1.56
#